data_AF-A0A842Y4M2-F1
#
_entry.id   AF-A0A842Y4M2-F1
#
_cell.length_a   1.000
_cell.length_b   1.000
_cell.length_c   1.000
_cell.angle_alpha   90.00
_cell.angle_beta   90.00
_cell.angle_gamma   90.00
#
_symmetry.space_group_name_H-M   'P 1'
#
loop_
_entity.id
_entity.type
_entity.pdbx_description
1 polymer ?
#
loop_
_entity_poly.entity_id
_entity_poly.type
_entity_poly.pdbx_seq_one_letter_code
_entity_poly.pdbx_strand_id
1 'polypeptide(L)'
;MITSSGLLILVVAIAAFIAVVYFMKVVKYLIVNSIIGLILLFVSKFVIGALDLGFNIDINLVAILICAIGGVPGVIIVILLGFLGIPLA
;
A
#
# COMPACT_ATOMS: atom_id res chain seq x y z
N MET A 1 19.52 41.27 14.71
CA MET A 1 19.45 40.07 15.57
C MET A 1 18.31 39.21 15.07
N ILE A 2 18.58 38.03 14.54
CA ILE A 2 17.52 37.04 14.29
C ILE A 2 17.21 36.43 15.66
N THR A 3 16.03 36.71 16.20
CA THR A 3 15.56 36.12 17.46
C THR A 3 15.41 34.61 17.29
N SER A 4 15.74 33.81 18.31
CA SER A 4 15.70 32.34 18.28
C SER A 4 14.35 31.77 17.82
N SER A 5 13.26 32.51 18.06
CA SER A 5 11.91 32.21 17.58
C SER A 5 11.75 32.36 16.06
N GLY A 6 12.38 33.35 15.44
CA GLY A 6 12.33 33.55 13.98
C GLY A 6 13.02 32.43 13.19
N LEU A 7 14.12 31.88 13.74
CA LEU A 7 14.81 30.75 13.13
C LEU A 7 13.99 29.46 13.20
N LEU A 8 13.30 29.22 14.32
CA LEU A 8 12.40 28.07 14.51
C LEU A 8 11.23 28.08 13.50
N ILE A 9 10.57 29.23 13.34
CA ILE A 9 9.46 29.38 12.40
C ILE A 9 9.93 29.10 10.96
N LEU A 10 11.12 29.59 10.60
CA LEU A 10 11.70 29.37 9.28
C LEU A 10 12.01 27.89 9.02
N VAL A 11 12.60 27.19 9.99
CA VAL A 11 12.91 25.75 9.89
C VAL A 11 11.62 24.92 9.75
N VAL A 12 10.59 25.23 10.56
CA VAL A 12 9.30 24.53 10.49
C VAL A 12 8.61 24.80 9.13
N ALA A 13 8.65 26.03 8.63
CA ALA A 13 8.07 26.37 7.33
C ALA A 13 8.75 25.60 6.18
N ILE A 14 10.08 25.50 6.19
CA ILE A 14 10.84 24.75 5.18
C ILE A 14 10.54 23.24 5.29
N ALA A 15 10.52 22.69 6.51
CA ALA A 15 10.20 21.28 6.74
C ALA A 15 8.77 20.95 6.27
N ALA A 16 7.79 21.79 6.56
CA ALA A 16 6.42 21.63 6.11
C ALA A 16 6.32 21.68 4.58
N PHE A 17 7.04 22.60 3.93
CA PHE A 17 7.07 22.69 2.47
C PHE A 17 7.66 21.42 1.84
N ILE A 18 8.80 20.93 2.35
CA ILE A 18 9.41 19.68 1.90
C ILE A 18 8.45 18.51 2.09
N ALA A 19 7.79 18.42 3.25
CA ALA A 19 6.83 17.37 3.54
C ALA A 19 5.67 17.37 2.54
N VAL A 20 5.08 18.52 2.22
CA VAL A 20 3.99 18.64 1.23
C VAL A 20 4.44 18.22 -0.16
N VAL A 21 5.61 18.67 -0.61
CA VAL A 21 6.15 18.30 -1.93
C VAL A 21 6.42 16.79 -2.02
N TYR A 22 6.94 16.19 -0.95
CA TYR A 22 7.20 14.76 -0.88
C TYR A 22 5.88 13.96 -0.85
N PHE A 23 4.91 14.42 -0.05
CA PHE A 23 3.60 13.78 0.06
C PHE A 23 2.89 13.73 -1.29
N MET A 24 2.97 14.80 -2.07
CA MET A 24 2.38 14.85 -3.41
C MET A 24 2.99 13.82 -4.39
N LYS A 25 4.28 13.48 -4.22
CA LYS A 25 4.92 12.40 -4.99
C LYS A 25 4.49 11.02 -4.50
N VAL A 26 4.38 10.84 -3.19
CA VAL A 26 3.93 9.59 -2.56
C VAL A 26 2.51 9.22 -2.99
N VAL A 27 1.59 10.19 -3.08
CA VAL A 27 0.20 9.95 -3.54
C VAL A 27 0.16 9.37 -4.96
N LYS A 28 0.96 9.92 -5.89
CA LYS A 28 1.03 9.40 -7.26
C LYS A 28 1.56 7.97 -7.28
N TYR A 29 2.58 7.69 -6.47
CA TYR A 29 3.14 6.35 -6.34
C TYR A 29 2.15 5.36 -5.72
N LEU A 30 1.40 5.78 -4.68
CA LEU A 30 0.33 5.00 -4.06
C LEU A 30 -0.75 4.60 -5.05
N ILE A 31 -1.16 5.50 -5.95
CA ILE A 31 -2.18 5.20 -6.96
C ILE A 31 -1.68 4.08 -7.89
N VAL A 32 -0.47 4.22 -8.43
CA VAL A 32 0.12 3.22 -9.34
C VAL A 32 0.32 1.89 -8.62
N ASN A 33 0.91 1.91 -7.41
CA ASN A 33 1.16 0.71 -6.62
C ASN A 33 -0.14 0.00 -6.20
N SER A 34 -1.19 0.77 -5.89
CA SER A 34 -2.54 0.26 -5.58
C SER A 34 -3.16 -0.42 -6.79
N ILE A 35 -3.10 0.20 -7.98
CA ILE A 35 -3.62 -0.38 -9.22
C ILE A 35 -2.88 -1.69 -9.53
N ILE A 36 -1.54 -1.70 -9.49
CA ILE A 36 -0.74 -2.91 -9.70
C ILE A 36 -1.08 -3.98 -8.67
N GLY A 37 -1.22 -3.62 -7.39
CA GLY A 37 -1.56 -4.53 -6.30
C GLY A 37 -2.94 -5.17 -6.49
N LEU A 38 -3.96 -4.37 -6.83
CA LEU A 38 -5.31 -4.87 -7.11
C LEU A 38 -5.34 -5.80 -8.32
N ILE A 39 -4.65 -5.45 -9.40
CA ILE A 39 -4.54 -6.29 -10.61
C ILE A 39 -3.89 -7.63 -10.25
N LEU A 40 -2.75 -7.60 -9.54
CA LEU A 40 -2.03 -8.80 -9.11
C LEU A 40 -2.86 -9.67 -8.17
N LEU A 41 -3.63 -9.07 -7.25
CA LEU A 41 -4.52 -9.80 -6.35
C LEU A 41 -5.58 -10.58 -7.14
N PHE A 42 -6.23 -9.91 -8.12
CA PHE A 42 -7.27 -10.51 -8.95
C PHE A 42 -6.73 -11.58 -9.89
N VAL A 43 -5.55 -11.32 -10.49
CA VAL A 43 -4.85 -12.30 -11.34
C VAL A 43 -4.44 -13.52 -10.51
N SER A 44 -3.86 -13.33 -9.32
CA SER A 44 -3.46 -14.46 -8.46
C SER A 44 -4.66 -15.31 -8.10
N LYS A 45 -5.77 -14.67 -7.71
CA LYS A 45 -7.06 -15.32 -7.50
C LYS A 45 -7.54 -16.17 -8.66
N PHE A 46 -7.53 -15.59 -9.86
CA PHE A 46 -7.94 -16.27 -11.08
C PHE A 46 -7.02 -17.44 -11.42
N VAL A 47 -5.70 -17.23 -11.34
CA VAL A 47 -4.70 -18.28 -11.60
C VAL A 47 -4.83 -19.42 -10.60
N ILE A 48 -5.00 -19.12 -9.32
CA ILE A 48 -5.11 -20.13 -8.26
C ILE A 48 -6.39 -20.94 -8.37
N GLY A 49 -7.52 -20.30 -8.69
CA GLY A 49 -8.76 -20.99 -9.00
C GLY A 49 -8.70 -21.79 -10.32
N ALA A 50 -8.01 -21.29 -11.34
CA ALA A 50 -7.88 -21.97 -12.64
C ALA A 50 -6.91 -23.17 -12.58
N LEU A 51 -5.89 -23.11 -11.72
CA LEU A 51 -4.84 -24.11 -11.60
C LEU A 51 -5.11 -25.11 -10.46
N ASP A 52 -6.28 -25.02 -9.81
CA ASP A 52 -6.76 -25.87 -8.72
C ASP A 52 -5.68 -26.12 -7.64
N LEU A 53 -5.00 -25.03 -7.22
CA LEU A 53 -3.83 -25.10 -6.31
C LEU A 53 -4.18 -25.51 -4.86
N GLY A 54 -5.42 -25.94 -4.60
CA GLY A 54 -5.86 -26.50 -3.32
C GLY A 54 -6.03 -25.48 -2.19
N PHE A 55 -5.75 -24.20 -2.42
CA PHE A 55 -6.02 -23.11 -1.48
C PHE A 55 -6.77 -21.99 -2.19
N ASN A 56 -7.69 -21.34 -1.47
CA ASN A 56 -8.36 -20.15 -1.96
C ASN A 56 -7.77 -18.94 -1.26
N ILE A 57 -7.56 -17.88 -2.01
CA ILE A 57 -7.33 -16.57 -1.39
C ILE A 57 -8.74 -16.08 -1.00
N ASP A 58 -8.94 -15.15 -0.07
CA ASP A 58 -10.25 -14.49 0.08
C ASP A 58 -10.21 -13.06 -0.46
N ILE A 59 -11.09 -12.71 -1.41
CA ILE A 59 -11.21 -11.31 -1.85
C ILE A 59 -12.19 -10.66 -0.89
N ASN A 60 -11.67 -10.25 0.26
CA ASN A 60 -12.42 -9.45 1.21
C ASN A 60 -11.96 -7.98 1.12
N LEU A 61 -12.76 -7.06 1.65
CA LEU A 61 -12.47 -5.64 1.77
C LEU A 61 -11.11 -5.40 2.44
N VAL A 62 -10.76 -6.25 3.42
CA VAL A 62 -9.45 -6.25 4.10
C VAL A 62 -8.31 -6.58 3.14
N ALA A 63 -8.43 -7.64 2.34
CA ALA A 63 -7.41 -8.03 1.37
C ALA A 63 -7.18 -6.96 0.29
N ILE A 64 -8.27 -6.33 -0.17
CA ILE A 64 -8.23 -5.21 -1.10
C ILE A 64 -7.52 -4.01 -0.47
N LEU A 65 -7.80 -3.69 0.79
CA LEU A 65 -7.19 -2.56 1.49
C LEU A 65 -5.70 -2.78 1.75
N ILE A 66 -5.30 -4.00 2.14
CA ILE A 66 -3.89 -4.38 2.32
C ILE A 66 -3.13 -4.25 0.99
N CYS A 67 -3.72 -4.71 -0.12
CA CYS A 67 -3.11 -4.58 -1.44
C CYS A 67 -3.14 -3.14 -1.97
N ALA A 68 -4.14 -2.33 -1.64
CA ALA A 68 -4.20 -0.94 -2.07
C ALA A 68 -3.17 -0.06 -1.35
N ILE A 69 -2.91 -0.33 -0.07
CA ILE A 69 -1.95 0.42 0.74
C ILE A 69 -0.52 -0.12 0.52
N GLY A 70 -0.35 -1.44 0.53
CA GLY A 70 0.95 -2.10 0.37
C GLY A 70 1.38 -2.27 -1.09
N GLY A 71 0.43 -2.37 -2.02
CA GLY A 71 0.69 -2.74 -3.42
C GLY A 71 1.25 -4.14 -3.56
N VAL A 72 2.35 -4.28 -4.30
CA VAL A 72 3.04 -5.55 -4.55
C VAL A 72 3.34 -6.34 -3.27
N PRO A 73 4.00 -5.78 -2.24
CA PRO A 73 4.24 -6.52 -0.99
C PRO A 73 2.94 -6.89 -0.26
N GLY A 74 1.88 -6.10 -0.39
CA GLY A 74 0.57 -6.44 0.17
C GLY A 74 -0.03 -7.71 -0.45
N VAL A 75 0.09 -7.86 -1.77
CA VAL A 75 -0.38 -9.05 -2.49
C VAL A 75 0.37 -10.30 -2.03
N ILE A 76 1.68 -10.20 -1.86
CA ILE A 76 2.52 -11.33 -1.40
C ILE A 76 2.04 -11.84 -0.04
N ILE A 77 1.74 -10.92 0.90
CA ILE A 77 1.23 -11.27 2.22
C ILE A 77 -0.14 -11.96 2.11
N VAL A 78 -1.06 -11.42 1.29
CA VAL A 78 -2.40 -11.99 1.12
C VAL A 78 -2.36 -13.37 0.49
N ILE A 79 -1.49 -13.60 -0.50
CA ILE A 79 -1.29 -14.93 -1.10
C ILE A 79 -0.74 -15.91 -0.07
N LEU A 80 0.26 -15.47 0.72
CA LEU A 80 0.86 -16.30 1.76
C LEU A 80 -0.14 -16.68 2.86
N LEU A 81 -1.04 -15.76 3.19
CA LEU A 81 -2.09 -15.98 4.18
C LEU A 81 -3.17 -16.95 3.66
N GLY A 82 -3.51 -16.85 2.37
CA GLY A 82 -4.36 -17.82 1.67
C GLY A 82 -3.72 -19.21 1.60
N PHE A 83 -2.41 -19.29 1.35
CA PHE A 83 -1.68 -20.57 1.38
C PHE A 83 -1.66 -21.21 2.78
N LEU A 84 -1.58 -20.39 3.84
CA LEU A 84 -1.63 -20.86 5.23
C LEU A 84 -3.07 -21.17 5.70
N GLY A 85 -4.08 -20.93 4.85
CA GLY A 85 -5.49 -21.16 5.16
C GLY A 85 -6.03 -20.23 6.25
N ILE A 86 -5.38 -19.08 6.49
CA ILE A 86 -5.82 -18.12 7.49
C ILE A 86 -6.80 -17.15 6.81
N PRO A 87 -8.08 -17.15 7.21
CA PRO A 87 -9.07 -16.28 6.61
C PRO A 87 -8.80 -14.81 6.98
N LEU A 88 -8.92 -13.92 6.00
CA LEU A 88 -8.79 -12.47 6.16
C LEU A 88 -10.12 -11.80 6.56
N ALA A 89 -10.82 -12.42 7.52
CA ALA A 89 -12.25 -12.25 7.87
C ALA A 89 -13.21 -13.08 7.01
#